data_AF-A0A235J657-F1
#
_entry.id   AF-A0A235J657-F1
#
_cell.length_a   1.000
_cell.length_b   1.000
_cell.length_c   1.000
_cell.angle_alpha   90.00
_cell.angle_beta   90.00
_cell.angle_gamma   90.00
#
_symmetry.space_group_name_H-M   'P 1'
#
loop_
_entity.id
_entity.type
_entity.pdbx_description
1 polymer ?
#
loop_
_entity_poly.entity_id
_entity_poly.type
_entity_poly.pdbx_seq_one_letter_code
_entity_poly.pdbx_strand_id
1 'polypeptide(L)'
;MIKPRVEFIAPFRVYVSEEFFEVKLESKIFIVQSVPVPPAILSEGIQVHGKNIEISHDIFGYAGRTKFSVVIDEDIDISCTNWKNAFCDNEALYIQMSLSCVNRFLEVYRDQDKNRLGDKSFHVIPLVKSDLYNFRLVAIDEQFNEVGDFAIIRPAFHRTGFGTAVEREAEIINNIQVMLRNETSIPIYRDLINSARNYIWRGQYRLAPVEANTAFESFLPEIISHLDQNFNRSERLDLYNKLKRLQGILSSQLINSGYSSVVWFNNPPNGWQTLHQQELKTWYDDCYLLRNKVIHEGYNRVTREEAFKAYQGAVTAIDYIEAEIKKLI
;
A
#
# COMPACT_ATOMS: atom_id res chain seq x y z
N MET A 1 9.57 -31.86 9.41
CA MET A 1 8.81 -31.41 8.23
C MET A 1 9.70 -30.47 7.42
N ILE A 2 9.84 -30.69 6.10
CA ILE A 2 10.76 -29.89 5.25
C ILE A 2 9.95 -28.93 4.38
N LYS A 3 10.36 -27.66 4.29
CA LYS A 3 9.59 -26.62 3.60
C LYS A 3 10.43 -25.80 2.60
N PRO A 4 9.85 -25.26 1.51
CA PRO A 4 10.53 -24.32 0.65
C PRO A 4 10.77 -22.97 1.35
N ARG A 5 11.96 -22.41 1.17
CA ARG A 5 12.30 -21.03 1.52
C ARG A 5 12.84 -20.29 0.31
N VAL A 6 12.22 -19.15 -0.03
CA VAL A 6 12.68 -18.23 -1.07
C VAL A 6 13.26 -16.99 -0.39
N GLU A 7 14.48 -16.62 -0.76
CA GLU A 7 15.15 -15.39 -0.31
C GLU A 7 15.39 -14.47 -1.51
N PHE A 8 15.17 -13.16 -1.35
CA PHE A 8 15.49 -12.16 -2.38
C PHE A 8 15.70 -10.77 -1.76
N ILE A 9 16.27 -9.84 -2.54
CA ILE A 9 16.58 -8.48 -2.06
C ILE A 9 15.72 -7.46 -2.81
N ALA A 10 14.95 -6.68 -2.06
CA ALA A 10 14.21 -5.54 -2.59
C ALA A 10 15.08 -4.27 -2.66
N PRO A 11 14.85 -3.38 -3.65
CA PRO A 11 15.64 -2.18 -3.89
C PRO A 11 15.28 -1.01 -2.95
N PHE A 12 14.64 -1.28 -1.82
CA PHE A 12 14.26 -0.29 -0.82
C PHE A 12 14.37 -0.89 0.57
N ARG A 13 14.45 -0.03 1.58
CA ARG A 13 14.41 -0.42 2.97
C ARG A 13 12.99 -0.42 3.52
N VAL A 14 12.62 -1.53 4.13
CA VAL A 14 11.50 -1.61 5.08
C VAL A 14 12.07 -1.42 6.47
N TYR A 15 11.43 -0.55 7.25
CA TYR A 15 11.82 -0.25 8.61
C TYR A 15 10.91 -1.03 9.56
N VAL A 16 11.20 -2.31 9.77
CA VAL A 16 10.53 -3.14 10.80
C VAL A 16 11.58 -3.94 11.57
N SER A 17 11.19 -4.52 12.70
CA SER A 17 12.01 -5.47 13.46
C SER A 17 12.39 -6.68 12.61
N GLU A 18 13.53 -7.31 12.89
CA GLU A 18 13.99 -8.55 12.21
C GLU A 18 13.23 -9.81 12.66
N GLU A 19 11.98 -9.63 13.09
CA GLU A 19 11.09 -10.69 13.56
C GLU A 19 10.42 -11.41 12.38
N PHE A 20 9.86 -12.58 12.67
CA PHE A 20 9.06 -13.33 11.71
C PHE A 20 7.60 -12.86 11.72
N PHE A 21 7.09 -12.52 10.54
CA PHE A 21 5.71 -12.15 10.31
C PHE A 21 4.96 -13.30 9.66
N GLU A 22 3.87 -13.73 10.29
CA GLU A 22 2.94 -14.66 9.68
C GLU A 22 2.04 -13.89 8.71
N VAL A 23 2.07 -14.27 7.44
CA VAL A 23 1.26 -13.67 6.38
C VAL A 23 0.29 -14.72 5.90
N LYS A 24 -0.99 -14.52 6.18
CA LYS A 24 -2.06 -15.35 5.64
C LYS A 24 -2.49 -14.82 4.28
N LEU A 25 -2.53 -15.70 3.30
CA LEU A 25 -3.05 -15.42 1.96
C LEU A 25 -3.92 -16.58 1.51
N GLU A 26 -5.21 -16.28 1.32
CA GLU A 26 -6.22 -17.26 0.97
C GLU A 26 -6.24 -18.41 2.01
N SER A 27 -5.87 -19.62 1.58
CA SER A 27 -5.83 -20.82 2.42
C SER A 27 -4.41 -21.20 2.88
N LYS A 28 -3.38 -20.41 2.55
CA LYS A 28 -1.98 -20.71 2.88
C LYS A 28 -1.42 -19.72 3.90
N ILE A 29 -0.53 -20.24 4.73
CA ILE A 29 0.25 -19.46 5.68
C ILE A 29 1.68 -19.34 5.13
N PHE A 30 2.25 -18.16 5.29
CA PHE A 30 3.63 -17.88 4.93
C PHE A 30 4.32 -17.26 6.14
N ILE A 31 5.61 -17.54 6.30
CA ILE A 31 6.45 -16.89 7.29
C ILE A 31 7.43 -15.98 6.57
N VAL A 32 7.32 -14.67 6.78
CA VAL A 32 8.16 -13.65 6.15
C VAL A 32 9.09 -13.06 7.20
N GLN A 33 10.36 -12.98 6.86
CA GLN A 33 11.33 -12.17 7.59
C GLN A 33 11.89 -11.11 6.65
N SER A 34 11.94 -9.87 7.13
CA SER A 34 12.64 -8.77 6.47
C SER A 34 13.89 -8.44 7.25
N VAL A 35 15.05 -8.61 6.62
CA VAL A 35 16.35 -8.28 7.22
C VAL A 35 16.89 -7.04 6.51
N PRO A 36 17.22 -5.96 7.24
CA PRO A 36 17.88 -4.81 6.66
C PRO A 36 19.25 -5.24 6.15
N VAL A 37 19.45 -5.09 4.85
CA VAL A 37 20.75 -5.33 4.22
C VAL A 37 21.46 -3.99 4.14
N PRO A 38 22.77 -3.94 4.42
CA PRO A 38 23.52 -2.77 4.08
C PRO A 38 23.29 -2.45 2.59
N PRO A 39 23.20 -1.16 2.28
CA PRO A 39 23.31 -0.72 0.90
C PRO A 39 24.56 -1.33 0.25
N ALA A 40 24.51 -1.63 -1.04
CA ALA A 40 25.65 -2.20 -1.74
C ALA A 40 26.80 -1.17 -1.81
N ILE A 41 28.06 -1.61 -1.67
CA ILE A 41 29.23 -0.72 -1.62
C ILE A 41 29.53 -0.16 -3.03
N LEU A 42 29.46 1.16 -3.21
CA LEU A 42 29.92 1.89 -4.40
C LEU A 42 30.58 3.23 -4.01
N SER A 43 31.63 3.61 -4.72
CA SER A 43 32.61 4.63 -4.33
C SER A 43 32.22 6.11 -4.54
N GLU A 44 31.07 6.46 -5.13
CA GLU A 44 30.84 7.84 -5.64
C GLU A 44 29.41 8.42 -5.48
N GLY A 45 28.54 7.85 -4.65
CA GLY A 45 27.19 8.39 -4.41
C GLY A 45 27.11 9.47 -3.33
N ILE A 46 26.11 10.37 -3.42
CA ILE A 46 25.74 11.29 -2.33
C ILE A 46 25.37 10.46 -1.10
N GLN A 47 26.08 10.68 0.00
CA GLN A 47 25.89 9.94 1.26
C GLN A 47 25.03 10.77 2.22
N VAL A 48 24.00 10.17 2.81
CA VAL A 48 23.15 10.81 3.81
C VAL A 48 23.40 10.11 5.16
N HIS A 49 24.00 10.81 6.12
CA HIS A 49 24.51 10.24 7.39
C HIS A 49 23.78 10.76 8.62
N GLY A 50 23.26 9.86 9.46
CA GLY A 50 22.71 10.20 10.80
C GLY A 50 21.93 9.07 11.46
N LYS A 51 21.87 9.05 12.80
CA LYS A 51 21.21 8.01 13.62
C LYS A 51 19.69 7.88 13.42
N ASN A 52 19.05 8.85 12.76
CA ASN A 52 17.59 8.99 12.68
C ASN A 52 17.14 9.52 11.30
N ILE A 53 17.83 9.14 10.23
CA ILE A 53 17.51 9.67 8.91
C ILE A 53 16.45 8.82 8.24
N GLU A 54 15.24 9.34 8.23
CA GLU A 54 14.17 8.89 7.35
C GLU A 54 14.37 9.54 5.98
N ILE A 55 14.77 8.75 4.98
CA ILE A 55 14.78 9.23 3.59
C ILE A 55 13.36 9.05 3.06
N SER A 56 12.70 10.16 2.73
CA SER A 56 11.33 10.17 2.20
C SER A 56 11.14 9.41 0.89
N HIS A 57 12.24 8.96 0.25
CA HIS A 57 12.27 8.37 -1.10
C HIS A 57 13.32 7.26 -1.24
N ASP A 58 13.16 6.14 -0.53
CA ASP A 58 14.16 5.06 -0.55
C ASP A 58 13.98 4.02 -1.68
N ILE A 59 13.28 4.35 -2.77
CA ILE A 59 12.98 3.35 -3.81
C ILE A 59 14.20 2.88 -4.60
N PHE A 60 15.29 3.62 -4.47
CA PHE A 60 16.56 3.39 -5.15
C PHE A 60 17.60 2.81 -4.19
N GLY A 61 17.20 2.40 -3.00
CA GLY A 61 18.05 1.79 -1.98
C GLY A 61 19.08 2.74 -1.39
N TYR A 62 18.83 4.05 -1.47
CA TYR A 62 19.70 5.09 -0.91
C TYR A 62 19.83 4.97 0.61
N ALA A 63 18.79 4.55 1.32
CA ALA A 63 18.78 4.33 2.75
C ALA A 63 19.06 2.86 3.13
N GLY A 64 19.13 1.95 2.15
CA GLY A 64 19.43 0.54 2.33
C GLY A 64 18.51 -0.36 1.51
N ARG A 65 18.65 -1.67 1.70
CA ARG A 65 17.85 -2.69 1.01
C ARG A 65 17.21 -3.61 2.02
N THR A 66 16.23 -4.39 1.58
CA THR A 66 15.58 -5.39 2.43
C THR A 66 15.76 -6.76 1.82
N LYS A 67 16.41 -7.68 2.55
CA LYS A 67 16.36 -9.10 2.21
C LYS A 67 15.06 -9.64 2.78
N PHE A 68 14.20 -10.12 1.90
CA PHE A 68 13.06 -10.94 2.30
C PHE A 68 13.47 -12.41 2.32
N SER A 69 13.06 -13.10 3.37
CA SER A 69 13.11 -14.56 3.47
C SER A 69 11.69 -15.04 3.70
N VAL A 70 11.15 -15.80 2.75
CA VAL A 70 9.77 -16.29 2.77
C VAL A 70 9.79 -17.80 2.87
N VAL A 71 9.18 -18.34 3.93
CA VAL A 71 8.92 -19.77 4.08
C VAL A 71 7.50 -20.06 3.66
N ILE A 72 7.35 -21.04 2.78
CA ILE A 72 6.07 -21.49 2.25
C ILE A 72 5.60 -22.66 3.11
N ASP A 73 4.36 -22.59 3.62
CA ASP A 73 3.74 -23.69 4.38
C ASP A 73 3.29 -24.82 3.44
N GLU A 74 4.28 -25.49 2.85
CA GLU A 74 4.10 -26.62 1.94
C GLU A 74 5.17 -27.66 2.23
N ASP A 75 4.75 -28.89 2.50
CA ASP A 75 5.65 -29.96 2.90
C ASP A 75 6.32 -30.62 1.70
N ILE A 76 7.63 -30.79 1.79
CA ILE A 76 8.45 -31.52 0.84
C ILE A 76 8.75 -32.89 1.42
N ASP A 77 8.30 -33.94 0.74
CA ASP A 77 8.67 -35.30 1.06
C ASP A 77 10.08 -35.63 0.53
N ILE A 78 11.09 -35.38 1.37
CA ILE A 78 12.49 -35.68 1.05
C ILE A 78 12.82 -37.18 1.00
N SER A 79 11.90 -38.06 1.42
CA SER A 79 12.08 -39.51 1.28
C SER A 79 11.93 -39.97 -0.16
N CYS A 80 11.25 -39.17 -1.00
CA CYS A 80 11.07 -39.47 -2.42
C CYS A 80 12.35 -39.16 -3.21
N THR A 81 12.92 -40.15 -3.91
CA THR A 81 14.22 -40.00 -4.60
C THR A 81 14.27 -38.89 -5.66
N ASN A 82 13.12 -38.46 -6.18
CA ASN A 82 13.01 -37.40 -7.18
C ASN A 82 12.61 -36.03 -6.60
N TRP A 83 12.57 -35.86 -5.28
CA TRP A 83 12.06 -34.63 -4.64
C TRP A 83 12.77 -33.36 -5.13
N LYS A 84 14.08 -33.44 -5.41
CA LYS A 84 14.86 -32.32 -5.95
C LYS A 84 14.39 -31.89 -7.34
N ASN A 85 14.01 -32.82 -8.20
CA ASN A 85 13.50 -32.52 -9.53
C ASN A 85 12.12 -31.87 -9.41
N ALA A 86 11.22 -32.44 -8.59
CA ALA A 86 9.92 -31.84 -8.33
C ALA A 86 10.05 -30.43 -7.72
N PHE A 87 11.03 -30.21 -6.86
CA PHE A 87 11.32 -28.91 -6.27
C PHE A 87 11.83 -27.89 -7.30
N CYS A 88 12.71 -28.31 -8.23
CA CYS A 88 13.12 -27.49 -9.37
C CYS A 88 11.93 -27.15 -10.29
N ASP A 89 11.08 -28.14 -10.61
CA ASP A 89 9.93 -27.96 -11.50
C ASP A 89 8.92 -26.95 -10.94
N ASN A 90 8.87 -26.81 -9.61
CA ASN A 90 8.03 -25.85 -8.90
C ASN A 90 8.71 -24.49 -8.61
N GLU A 91 9.94 -24.24 -9.06
CA GLU A 91 10.69 -22.99 -8.82
C GLU A 91 9.84 -21.75 -9.15
N ALA A 92 9.21 -21.72 -10.32
CA ALA A 92 8.41 -20.58 -10.77
C ALA A 92 7.19 -20.33 -9.88
N LEU A 93 6.56 -21.40 -9.38
CA LEU A 93 5.41 -21.32 -8.48
C LEU A 93 5.82 -20.75 -7.13
N TYR A 94 6.90 -21.26 -6.52
CA TYR A 94 7.39 -20.78 -5.23
C TYR A 94 7.80 -19.32 -5.27
N ILE A 95 8.42 -18.88 -6.37
CA ILE A 95 8.74 -17.45 -6.60
C ILE A 95 7.46 -16.61 -6.66
N GLN A 96 6.46 -17.03 -7.42
CA GLN A 96 5.20 -16.30 -7.54
C GLN A 96 4.48 -16.19 -6.20
N MET A 97 4.41 -17.28 -5.44
CA MET A 97 3.80 -17.29 -4.11
C MET A 97 4.54 -16.35 -3.15
N SER A 98 5.87 -16.37 -3.17
CA SER A 98 6.69 -15.50 -2.32
C SER A 98 6.55 -14.02 -2.68
N LEU A 99 6.41 -13.70 -3.97
CA LEU A 99 6.08 -12.34 -4.43
C LEU A 99 4.73 -11.88 -3.91
N SER A 100 3.68 -12.69 -4.05
CA SER A 100 2.34 -12.35 -3.55
C SER A 100 2.37 -12.11 -2.04
N CYS A 101 3.08 -12.96 -1.31
CA CYS A 101 3.29 -12.86 0.13
C CYS A 101 3.99 -11.55 0.52
N VAL A 102 5.13 -11.23 -0.10
CA VAL A 102 5.85 -9.99 0.21
C VAL A 102 5.05 -8.76 -0.23
N ASN A 103 4.38 -8.79 -1.38
CA ASN A 103 3.54 -7.66 -1.80
C ASN A 103 2.39 -7.39 -0.83
N ARG A 104 1.81 -8.44 -0.26
CA ARG A 104 0.82 -8.31 0.82
C ARG A 104 1.42 -7.68 2.07
N PHE A 105 2.61 -8.13 2.47
CA PHE A 105 3.35 -7.51 3.56
C PHE A 105 3.62 -6.02 3.30
N LEU A 106 4.07 -5.66 2.10
CA LEU A 106 4.39 -4.27 1.71
C LEU A 106 3.16 -3.38 1.59
N GLU A 107 2.01 -3.95 1.23
CA GLU A 107 0.71 -3.29 1.22
C GLU A 107 0.29 -2.89 2.64
N VAL A 108 0.29 -3.84 3.58
CA VAL A 108 -0.01 -3.57 4.99
C VAL A 108 1.00 -2.61 5.60
N TYR A 109 2.29 -2.81 5.33
CA TYR A 109 3.35 -1.92 5.77
C TYR A 109 3.10 -0.47 5.31
N ARG A 110 2.79 -0.25 4.02
CA ARG A 110 2.49 1.10 3.51
C ARG A 110 1.29 1.77 4.19
N ASP A 111 0.25 1.01 4.48
CA ASP A 111 -0.97 1.56 5.09
C ASP A 111 -0.73 2.01 6.53
N GLN A 112 0.04 1.21 7.27
CA GLN A 112 0.27 1.40 8.70
C GLN A 112 1.50 2.25 9.02
N ASP A 113 2.56 2.17 8.20
CA ASP A 113 3.83 2.83 8.51
C ASP A 113 3.72 4.34 8.32
N LYS A 114 3.97 5.05 9.42
CA LYS A 114 4.07 6.51 9.47
C LYS A 114 5.43 6.90 9.99
N ASN A 115 5.99 7.95 9.40
CA ASN A 115 7.24 8.55 9.84
C ASN A 115 7.03 9.37 11.13
N ARG A 116 8.10 9.94 11.71
CA ARG A 116 8.00 10.73 12.96
C ARG A 116 7.19 12.03 12.83
N LEU A 117 6.93 12.47 11.60
CA LEU A 117 6.10 13.63 11.28
C LEU A 117 4.63 13.25 11.02
N GLY A 118 4.30 11.96 11.08
CA GLY A 118 2.97 11.42 10.80
C GLY A 118 2.69 11.13 9.32
N ASP A 119 3.66 11.30 8.43
CA ASP A 119 3.50 11.01 7.00
C ASP A 119 3.56 9.50 6.74
N LYS A 120 2.61 8.99 5.97
CA LYS A 120 2.60 7.58 5.53
C LYS A 120 3.80 7.24 4.63
N SER A 121 4.31 6.01 4.73
CA SER A 121 5.40 5.50 3.89
C SER A 121 4.95 5.13 2.49
N PHE A 122 4.76 6.14 1.65
CA PHE A 122 4.27 5.98 0.28
C PHE A 122 5.31 5.45 -0.72
N HIS A 123 6.61 5.46 -0.39
CA HIS A 123 7.69 5.16 -1.33
C HIS A 123 7.91 3.64 -1.53
N VAL A 124 7.41 2.79 -0.66
CA VAL A 124 7.47 1.34 -0.87
C VAL A 124 6.56 0.96 -2.04
N ILE A 125 7.08 0.25 -3.04
CA ILE A 125 6.28 -0.15 -4.22
C ILE A 125 6.07 -1.67 -4.23
N PRO A 126 4.98 -2.16 -4.83
CA PRO A 126 4.84 -3.58 -5.11
C PRO A 126 6.01 -4.07 -5.96
N LEU A 127 6.59 -5.20 -5.56
CA LEU A 127 7.62 -5.91 -6.30
C LEU A 127 7.00 -6.70 -7.45
N VAL A 128 7.64 -6.64 -8.60
CA VAL A 128 7.36 -7.51 -9.74
C VAL A 128 8.43 -8.58 -9.87
N LYS A 129 8.21 -9.61 -10.69
CA LYS A 129 9.20 -10.67 -10.92
C LYS A 129 10.54 -10.14 -11.43
N SER A 130 10.53 -9.06 -12.22
CA SER A 130 11.76 -8.39 -12.64
C SER A 130 12.47 -7.66 -11.51
N ASP A 131 11.89 -7.49 -10.32
CA ASP A 131 12.59 -6.88 -9.19
C ASP A 131 13.36 -7.92 -8.36
N LEU A 132 13.05 -9.21 -8.51
CA LEU A 132 13.63 -10.33 -7.74
C LEU A 132 15.04 -10.75 -8.18
N TYR A 133 15.81 -9.84 -8.75
CA TYR A 133 17.21 -10.12 -9.09
C TYR A 133 17.98 -10.48 -7.81
N ASN A 134 18.74 -11.59 -7.83
CA ASN A 134 19.36 -12.25 -6.66
C ASN A 134 18.37 -13.01 -5.75
N PHE A 135 17.70 -14.03 -6.28
CA PHE A 135 16.94 -14.95 -5.44
C PHE A 135 17.66 -16.27 -5.19
N ARG A 136 17.36 -16.83 -4.03
CA ARG A 136 17.88 -18.10 -3.54
C ARG A 136 16.71 -18.94 -3.04
N LEU A 137 16.58 -20.15 -3.58
CA LEU A 137 15.55 -21.10 -3.18
C LEU A 137 16.21 -22.34 -2.55
N VAL A 138 15.81 -22.65 -1.33
CA VAL A 138 16.34 -23.77 -0.52
C VAL A 138 15.21 -24.53 0.17
N ALA A 139 15.49 -25.77 0.57
CA ALA A 139 14.65 -26.54 1.47
C ALA A 139 15.15 -26.36 2.91
N ILE A 140 14.23 -26.18 3.86
CA ILE A 140 14.56 -25.96 5.29
C ILE A 140 13.81 -26.90 6.21
N ASP A 141 14.35 -27.16 7.40
CA ASP A 141 13.68 -27.88 8.50
C ASP A 141 12.81 -26.96 9.36
N GLU A 142 12.20 -27.52 10.41
CA GLU A 142 11.36 -26.82 11.38
C GLU A 142 12.13 -25.78 12.21
N GLN A 143 13.45 -25.86 12.26
CA GLN A 143 14.34 -24.92 12.92
C GLN A 143 14.94 -23.90 11.95
N PHE A 144 14.44 -23.84 10.70
CA PHE A 144 14.93 -22.98 9.61
C PHE A 144 16.38 -23.28 9.16
N ASN A 145 16.92 -24.45 9.51
CA ASN A 145 18.20 -24.90 8.97
C ASN A 145 17.99 -25.46 7.57
N GLU A 146 18.98 -25.26 6.70
CA GLU A 146 18.92 -25.78 5.34
C GLU A 146 19.12 -27.29 5.32
N VAL A 147 18.31 -27.96 4.50
CA VAL A 147 18.32 -29.42 4.39
C VAL A 147 18.85 -29.84 3.03
N GLY A 148 20.01 -30.49 3.08
CA GLY A 148 20.74 -30.98 1.92
C GLY A 148 21.64 -29.91 1.28
N ASP A 149 22.70 -30.36 0.61
CA ASP A 149 23.61 -29.50 -0.16
C ASP A 149 22.98 -29.08 -1.50
N PHE A 150 21.81 -28.44 -1.45
CA PHE A 150 21.02 -28.12 -2.63
C PHE A 150 20.37 -26.73 -2.53
N ALA A 151 20.74 -25.84 -3.46
CA ALA A 151 20.18 -24.50 -3.57
C ALA A 151 20.09 -24.08 -5.04
N ILE A 152 19.01 -23.40 -5.41
CA ILE A 152 18.88 -22.73 -6.70
C ILE A 152 19.25 -21.25 -6.49
N ILE A 153 20.27 -20.76 -7.22
CA ILE A 153 20.80 -19.40 -7.07
C ILE A 153 20.86 -18.73 -8.45
N ARG A 154 20.30 -17.51 -8.57
CA ARG A 154 20.41 -16.69 -9.79
C ARG A 154 21.03 -15.31 -9.49
N PRO A 155 22.28 -15.03 -9.92
CA PRO A 155 22.96 -13.76 -9.63
C PRO A 155 22.57 -12.62 -10.59
N ALA A 156 22.66 -11.35 -10.16
CA ALA A 156 22.65 -10.16 -11.02
C ALA A 156 23.17 -8.84 -10.38
N PHE A 157 23.53 -7.90 -11.27
CA PHE A 157 24.30 -6.65 -11.13
C PHE A 157 23.73 -5.58 -10.19
N HIS A 158 24.62 -4.70 -9.70
CA HIS A 158 24.39 -3.73 -8.63
C HIS A 158 24.37 -2.27 -9.15
N ARG A 159 23.52 -1.41 -8.58
CA ARG A 159 23.62 0.07 -8.59
C ARG A 159 23.22 0.62 -7.21
N THR A 160 23.72 1.82 -6.85
CA THR A 160 23.38 2.77 -5.74
C THR A 160 24.03 2.61 -4.32
N GLY A 161 23.84 3.64 -3.45
CA GLY A 161 24.63 4.05 -2.24
C GLY A 161 23.92 4.00 -0.85
N PHE A 162 24.36 4.76 0.19
CA PHE A 162 24.27 4.37 1.63
C PHE A 162 23.25 5.03 2.61
N GLY A 163 22.67 4.25 3.56
CA GLY A 163 21.98 4.70 4.79
C GLY A 163 21.68 3.62 5.87
N THR A 164 21.22 4.06 7.06
CA THR A 164 20.96 3.28 8.29
C THR A 164 19.47 3.27 8.70
N ALA A 165 19.02 2.22 9.40
CA ALA A 165 17.61 1.99 9.78
C ALA A 165 17.10 2.92 10.88
N VAL A 166 15.78 3.14 10.86
CA VAL A 166 14.98 3.70 11.95
C VAL A 166 14.20 2.55 12.61
N GLU A 167 14.15 2.55 13.94
CA GLU A 167 13.31 1.65 14.73
C GLU A 167 11.88 2.19 14.77
N ARG A 168 10.87 1.34 14.56
CA ARG A 168 9.45 1.71 14.57
C ARG A 168 8.83 1.45 15.93
N GLU A 169 7.77 2.21 16.21
CA GLU A 169 6.97 2.04 17.42
C GLU A 169 6.33 0.64 17.44
N ALA A 170 6.35 0.02 18.62
CA ALA A 170 5.83 -1.34 18.81
C ALA A 170 4.35 -1.48 18.41
N GLU A 171 3.56 -0.41 18.56
CA GLU A 171 2.15 -0.39 18.13
C GLU A 171 2.00 -0.58 16.62
N ILE A 172 2.82 0.12 15.81
CA ILE A 172 2.80 -0.01 14.34
C ILE A 172 3.15 -1.45 13.94
N ILE A 173 4.18 -2.03 14.56
CA ILE A 173 4.60 -3.41 14.30
C ILE A 173 3.49 -4.40 14.67
N ASN A 174 2.86 -4.22 15.83
CA ASN A 174 1.75 -5.07 16.26
C ASN A 174 0.55 -4.97 15.30
N ASN A 175 0.21 -3.76 14.84
CA ASN A 175 -0.89 -3.58 13.88
C ASN A 175 -0.59 -4.28 12.55
N ILE A 176 0.65 -4.18 12.04
CA ILE A 176 1.08 -4.91 10.85
C ILE A 176 0.92 -6.42 11.04
N GLN A 177 1.39 -6.97 12.17
CA GLN A 177 1.26 -8.41 12.47
C GLN A 177 -0.20 -8.87 12.52
N VAL A 178 -1.07 -8.10 13.20
CA VAL A 178 -2.50 -8.42 13.31
C VAL A 178 -3.16 -8.42 11.93
N MET A 179 -2.91 -7.41 11.10
CA MET A 179 -3.51 -7.30 9.77
C MET A 179 -3.03 -8.39 8.80
N LEU A 180 -1.77 -8.82 8.92
CA LEU A 180 -1.20 -9.91 8.12
C LEU A 180 -1.76 -11.28 8.51
N ARG A 181 -1.92 -11.55 9.81
CA ARG A 181 -2.52 -12.81 10.32
C ARG A 181 -4.00 -12.92 10.01
N ASN A 182 -4.73 -11.81 10.14
CA ASN A 182 -6.18 -11.78 9.97
C ASN A 182 -6.62 -11.54 8.53
N GLU A 183 -5.69 -11.46 7.57
CA GLU A 183 -5.99 -11.17 6.16
C GLU A 183 -6.83 -9.89 6.00
N THR A 184 -6.54 -8.86 6.81
CA THR A 184 -7.35 -7.64 6.85
C THR A 184 -7.19 -6.84 5.57
N SER A 185 -8.21 -6.85 4.70
CA SER A 185 -8.20 -6.09 3.45
C SER A 185 -7.91 -4.60 3.68
N ILE A 186 -6.99 -4.04 2.90
CA ILE A 186 -6.79 -2.60 2.87
C ILE A 186 -7.94 -1.98 2.05
N PRO A 187 -8.59 -0.93 2.56
CA PRO A 187 -9.60 -0.22 1.80
C PRO A 187 -9.06 0.30 0.47
N ILE A 188 -9.79 0.02 -0.62
CA ILE A 188 -9.37 0.32 -2.00
C ILE A 188 -9.01 1.81 -2.16
N TYR A 189 -9.76 2.72 -1.53
CA TYR A 189 -9.46 4.15 -1.65
C TYR A 189 -8.05 4.51 -1.13
N ARG A 190 -7.54 3.82 -0.10
CA ARG A 190 -6.20 4.07 0.44
C ARG A 190 -5.11 3.64 -0.55
N ASP A 191 -5.29 2.51 -1.21
CA ASP A 191 -4.39 2.05 -2.27
C ASP A 191 -4.39 2.98 -3.48
N LEU A 192 -5.55 3.51 -3.85
CA LEU A 192 -5.69 4.47 -4.95
C LEU A 192 -5.02 5.82 -4.61
N ILE A 193 -5.15 6.32 -3.37
CA ILE A 193 -4.42 7.51 -2.90
C ILE A 193 -2.90 7.29 -2.96
N ASN A 194 -2.42 6.13 -2.51
CA ASN A 194 -1.00 5.77 -2.61
C ASN A 194 -0.53 5.69 -4.08
N SER A 195 -1.36 5.14 -4.95
CA SER A 195 -1.09 5.04 -6.40
C SER A 195 -1.04 6.42 -7.06
N ALA A 196 -1.96 7.33 -6.73
CA ALA A 196 -1.93 8.71 -7.21
C ALA A 196 -0.63 9.42 -6.84
N ARG A 197 -0.18 9.28 -5.58
CA ARG A 197 1.10 9.83 -5.11
C ARG A 197 2.30 9.23 -5.85
N ASN A 198 2.28 7.93 -6.10
CA ASN A 198 3.30 7.23 -6.88
C ASN A 198 3.36 7.74 -8.33
N TYR A 199 2.23 8.00 -8.97
CA TYR A 199 2.20 8.55 -10.32
C TYR A 199 2.78 9.97 -10.41
N ILE A 200 2.47 10.83 -9.42
CA ILE A 200 3.11 12.15 -9.32
C ILE A 200 4.62 12.00 -9.24
N TRP A 201 5.09 11.09 -8.38
CA TRP A 201 6.51 10.86 -8.17
C TRP A 201 7.21 10.32 -9.43
N ARG A 202 6.57 9.41 -10.18
CA ARG A 202 7.09 8.85 -11.45
C ARG A 202 7.01 9.79 -12.64
N GLY A 203 6.51 11.02 -12.47
CA GLY A 203 6.27 11.95 -13.57
C GLY A 203 5.08 11.56 -14.48
N GLN A 204 4.26 10.60 -14.06
CA GLN A 204 3.07 10.13 -14.77
C GLN A 204 1.85 10.97 -14.38
N TYR A 205 1.97 12.29 -14.49
CA TYR A 205 1.02 13.27 -13.92
C TYR A 205 -0.42 13.10 -14.38
N ARG A 206 -0.64 12.61 -15.61
CA ARG A 206 -1.97 12.37 -16.17
C ARG A 206 -2.78 11.33 -15.37
N LEU A 207 -2.12 10.33 -14.78
CA LEU A 207 -2.77 9.24 -14.06
C LEU A 207 -3.14 9.63 -12.63
N ALA A 208 -2.43 10.58 -12.03
CA ALA A 208 -2.67 11.02 -10.66
C ALA A 208 -4.11 11.53 -10.38
N PRO A 209 -4.70 12.46 -11.16
CA PRO A 209 -6.08 12.90 -10.93
C PRO A 209 -7.11 11.78 -11.16
N VAL A 210 -6.80 10.80 -12.02
CA VAL A 210 -7.68 9.64 -12.26
C VAL A 210 -7.74 8.76 -11.01
N GLU A 211 -6.59 8.38 -10.46
CA GLU A 211 -6.54 7.57 -9.24
C GLU A 211 -7.08 8.33 -8.02
N ALA A 212 -6.71 9.61 -7.86
CA ALA A 212 -7.17 10.41 -6.73
C ALA A 212 -8.70 10.58 -6.72
N ASN A 213 -9.32 10.80 -7.87
CA ASN A 213 -10.79 10.87 -7.96
C ASN A 213 -11.43 9.49 -7.75
N THR A 214 -10.84 8.43 -8.31
CA THR A 214 -11.34 7.07 -8.13
C THR A 214 -11.28 6.67 -6.65
N ALA A 215 -10.24 7.10 -5.93
CA ALA A 215 -10.15 6.92 -4.48
C ALA A 215 -11.33 7.55 -3.75
N PHE A 216 -11.62 8.82 -4.02
CA PHE A 216 -12.77 9.50 -3.42
C PHE A 216 -14.09 8.80 -3.77
N GLU A 217 -14.25 8.37 -5.02
CA GLU A 217 -15.46 7.64 -5.46
C GLU A 217 -15.62 6.27 -4.77
N SER A 218 -14.53 5.55 -4.52
CA SER A 218 -14.53 4.26 -3.80
C SER A 218 -14.74 4.43 -2.29
N PHE A 219 -14.29 5.55 -1.72
CA PHE A 219 -14.46 5.87 -0.30
C PHE A 219 -15.93 6.05 0.10
N LEU A 220 -16.72 6.76 -0.71
CA LEU A 220 -18.13 7.07 -0.37
C LEU A 220 -19.01 5.83 -0.09
N PRO A 221 -19.11 4.81 -0.97
CA PRO A 221 -19.97 3.65 -0.69
C PRO A 221 -19.49 2.83 0.51
N GLU A 222 -18.18 2.81 0.78
CA GLU A 222 -17.63 2.15 1.96
C GLU A 222 -18.13 2.80 3.25
N ILE A 223 -18.01 4.13 3.33
CA ILE A 223 -18.48 4.92 4.46
C ILE A 223 -20.00 4.89 4.60
N ILE A 224 -20.74 4.98 3.49
CA ILE A 224 -22.20 4.90 3.53
C ILE A 224 -22.62 3.56 4.14
N SER A 225 -22.02 2.44 3.74
CA SER A 225 -22.31 1.13 4.35
C SER A 225 -21.91 1.03 5.82
N HIS A 226 -20.88 1.76 6.25
CA HIS A 226 -20.48 1.80 7.65
C HIS A 226 -21.53 2.51 8.51
N LEU A 227 -22.11 3.61 8.01
CA LEU A 227 -23.11 4.41 8.71
C LEU A 227 -24.54 3.87 8.54
N ASP A 228 -24.86 3.24 7.41
CA ASP A 228 -26.18 2.70 7.06
C ASP A 228 -26.03 1.25 6.56
N GLN A 229 -26.24 0.30 7.47
CA GLN A 229 -26.12 -1.14 7.18
C GLN A 229 -27.14 -1.63 6.13
N ASN A 230 -28.21 -0.87 5.86
CA ASN A 230 -29.20 -1.20 4.85
C ASN A 230 -28.81 -0.69 3.45
N PHE A 231 -27.67 0.00 3.31
CA PHE A 231 -27.24 0.52 2.02
C PHE A 231 -26.88 -0.61 1.04
N ASN A 232 -27.63 -0.68 -0.05
CA ASN A 232 -27.35 -1.61 -1.13
C ASN A 232 -26.19 -1.09 -2.00
N ARG A 233 -24.99 -1.64 -1.81
CA ARG A 233 -23.79 -1.30 -2.60
C ARG A 233 -23.94 -1.54 -4.11
N SER A 234 -24.93 -2.34 -4.55
CA SER A 234 -25.22 -2.55 -5.98
C SER A 234 -26.04 -1.43 -6.62
N GLU A 235 -26.54 -0.48 -5.82
CA GLU A 235 -27.26 0.69 -6.33
C GLU A 235 -26.32 1.56 -7.18
N ARG A 236 -26.66 1.72 -8.46
CA ARG A 236 -25.90 2.54 -9.41
C ARG A 236 -26.22 4.02 -9.19
N LEU A 237 -25.63 4.60 -8.15
CA LEU A 237 -25.64 6.04 -7.94
C LEU A 237 -24.44 6.68 -8.65
N ASP A 238 -24.68 7.82 -9.31
CA ASP A 238 -23.56 8.69 -9.72
C ASP A 238 -22.89 9.33 -8.49
N LEU A 239 -21.71 9.91 -8.71
CA LEU A 239 -20.89 10.46 -7.63
C LEU A 239 -21.58 11.59 -6.84
N TYR A 240 -22.39 12.42 -7.51
CA TYR A 240 -23.13 13.49 -6.87
C TYR A 240 -24.20 12.93 -5.93
N ASN A 241 -24.95 11.93 -6.40
CA ASN A 241 -25.99 11.26 -5.64
C ASN A 241 -25.41 10.43 -4.47
N LYS A 242 -24.24 9.80 -4.64
CA LYS A 242 -23.49 9.17 -3.53
C LYS A 242 -23.16 10.19 -2.44
N LEU A 243 -22.62 11.34 -2.81
CA LEU A 243 -22.21 12.37 -1.84
C LEU A 243 -23.42 12.99 -1.13
N LYS A 244 -24.54 13.23 -1.84
CA LYS A 244 -25.80 13.66 -1.24
C LYS A 244 -26.39 12.64 -0.27
N ARG A 245 -26.35 11.36 -0.63
CA ARG A 245 -26.81 10.28 0.25
C ARG A 245 -26.00 10.26 1.53
N LEU A 246 -24.66 10.33 1.42
CA LEU A 246 -23.78 10.41 2.58
C LEU A 246 -24.09 11.62 3.46
N GLN A 247 -24.27 12.82 2.86
CA GLN A 247 -24.67 14.01 3.61
C GLN A 247 -25.95 13.75 4.42
N GLY A 248 -27.00 13.21 3.78
CA GLY A 248 -28.28 12.97 4.46
C GLY A 248 -28.16 12.01 5.65
N ILE A 249 -27.38 10.93 5.50
CA ILE A 249 -27.13 9.96 6.57
C ILE A 249 -26.36 10.61 7.71
N LEU A 250 -25.23 11.26 7.38
CA LEU A 250 -24.33 11.86 8.36
C LEU A 250 -25.01 13.00 9.12
N SER A 251 -25.74 13.89 8.44
CA SER A 251 -26.52 14.95 9.08
C SER A 251 -27.54 14.40 10.07
N SER A 252 -28.25 13.32 9.69
CA SER A 252 -29.26 12.70 10.54
C SER A 252 -28.64 12.09 11.81
N GLN A 253 -27.51 11.39 11.65
CA GLN A 253 -26.80 10.79 12.78
C GLN A 253 -26.17 11.84 13.71
N LEU A 254 -25.57 12.89 13.16
CA LEU A 254 -25.02 13.99 13.95
C LEU A 254 -26.10 14.69 14.79
N ILE A 255 -27.26 14.98 14.20
CA ILE A 255 -28.40 15.56 14.93
C ILE A 255 -28.82 14.64 16.08
N ASN A 256 -28.96 13.33 15.82
CA ASN A 256 -29.36 12.36 16.85
C ASN A 256 -28.34 12.25 17.99
N SER A 257 -27.06 12.50 17.69
CA SER A 257 -25.96 12.52 18.66
C SER A 257 -25.73 13.89 19.32
N GLY A 258 -26.60 14.88 19.08
CA GLY A 258 -26.50 16.21 19.71
C GLY A 258 -25.51 17.18 19.06
N TYR A 259 -24.99 16.85 17.87
CA TYR A 259 -24.12 17.72 17.08
C TYR A 259 -24.90 18.52 16.03
N SER A 260 -24.27 19.57 15.51
CA SER A 260 -24.80 20.30 14.36
C SER A 260 -24.81 19.40 13.10
N SER A 261 -25.84 19.57 12.26
CA SER A 261 -25.89 18.89 10.97
C SER A 261 -24.80 19.39 10.03
N VAL A 262 -24.33 18.51 9.16
CA VAL A 262 -23.53 18.93 8.00
C VAL A 262 -24.44 19.39 6.87
N VAL A 263 -24.01 20.41 6.14
CA VAL A 263 -24.67 20.88 4.91
C VAL A 263 -23.56 21.12 3.89
N TRP A 264 -23.43 20.25 2.89
CA TRP A 264 -22.40 20.37 1.86
C TRP A 264 -22.94 21.02 0.58
N PHE A 265 -24.21 20.73 0.28
CA PHE A 265 -24.95 21.31 -0.85
C PHE A 265 -26.03 22.27 -0.36
N ASN A 266 -26.12 23.45 -0.97
CA ASN A 266 -27.32 24.28 -0.85
C ASN A 266 -28.51 23.62 -1.57
N ASN A 267 -29.73 24.00 -1.18
CA ASN A 267 -30.97 23.43 -1.72
C ASN A 267 -31.00 23.51 -3.28
N PRO A 268 -31.60 22.50 -3.95
CA PRO A 268 -31.69 22.42 -5.42
C PRO A 268 -32.24 23.71 -6.05
N PRO A 269 -31.93 24.03 -7.33
CA PRO A 269 -31.76 23.05 -8.42
C PRO A 269 -30.33 22.86 -8.99
N ASN A 270 -29.31 23.58 -8.52
CA ASN A 270 -28.09 23.81 -9.32
C ASN A 270 -26.98 22.73 -9.26
N GLY A 271 -27.29 21.49 -8.84
CA GLY A 271 -26.32 20.39 -8.91
C GLY A 271 -25.02 20.64 -8.14
N TRP A 272 -23.88 20.31 -8.75
CA TRP A 272 -22.54 20.58 -8.20
C TRP A 272 -22.27 22.06 -7.88
N GLN A 273 -22.98 23.00 -8.51
CA GLN A 273 -22.78 24.43 -8.26
C GLN A 273 -23.21 24.84 -6.85
N THR A 274 -23.97 24.01 -6.14
CA THR A 274 -24.39 24.28 -4.76
C THR A 274 -23.41 23.74 -3.71
N LEU A 275 -22.33 23.07 -4.13
CA LEU A 275 -21.28 22.58 -3.25
C LEU A 275 -20.50 23.77 -2.67
N HIS A 276 -20.58 23.97 -1.36
CA HIS A 276 -19.99 25.13 -0.69
C HIS A 276 -19.02 24.78 0.44
N GLN A 277 -19.02 23.53 0.91
CA GLN A 277 -18.01 23.09 1.87
C GLN A 277 -16.62 23.16 1.23
N GLN A 278 -15.69 23.88 1.84
CA GLN A 278 -14.42 24.26 1.22
C GLN A 278 -13.57 23.04 0.81
N GLU A 279 -13.48 22.01 1.66
CA GLU A 279 -12.68 20.81 1.43
C GLU A 279 -13.24 20.00 0.26
N LEU A 280 -14.56 19.82 0.22
CA LEU A 280 -15.23 19.15 -0.89
C LEU A 280 -15.19 20.00 -2.16
N LYS A 281 -15.28 21.32 -2.06
CA LYS A 281 -15.16 22.23 -3.18
C LYS A 281 -13.75 22.20 -3.79
N THR A 282 -12.72 22.15 -2.95
CA THR A 282 -11.32 22.01 -3.38
C THR A 282 -11.14 20.69 -4.14
N TRP A 283 -11.65 19.57 -3.63
CA TRP A 283 -11.68 18.32 -4.37
C TRP A 283 -12.40 18.45 -5.72
N TYR A 284 -13.58 19.08 -5.75
CA TYR A 284 -14.35 19.23 -6.97
C TYR A 284 -13.58 20.03 -8.03
N ASP A 285 -13.04 21.19 -7.65
CA ASP A 285 -12.35 22.10 -8.55
C ASP A 285 -11.00 21.54 -9.02
N ASP A 286 -10.18 21.02 -8.10
CA ASP A 286 -8.80 20.60 -8.39
C ASP A 286 -8.68 19.16 -8.89
N CYS A 287 -9.59 18.27 -8.47
CA CYS A 287 -9.51 16.84 -8.78
C CYS A 287 -10.59 16.39 -9.77
N TYR A 288 -11.88 16.56 -9.43
CA TYR A 288 -12.99 16.02 -10.22
C TYR A 288 -13.04 16.64 -11.63
N LEU A 289 -12.96 17.97 -11.74
CA LEU A 289 -12.95 18.65 -13.03
C LEU A 289 -11.72 18.27 -13.88
N LEU A 290 -10.53 18.20 -13.26
CA LEU A 290 -9.31 17.81 -13.96
C LEU A 290 -9.39 16.36 -14.47
N ARG A 291 -9.87 15.42 -13.65
CA ARG A 291 -10.09 14.03 -14.04
C ARG A 291 -11.04 13.93 -15.23
N ASN A 292 -12.14 14.68 -15.21
CA ASN A 292 -13.09 14.69 -16.32
C ASN A 292 -12.47 15.25 -17.60
N LYS A 293 -11.67 16.32 -17.48
CA LYS A 293 -10.89 16.86 -18.60
C LYS A 293 -9.92 15.81 -19.19
N VAL A 294 -9.24 15.05 -18.33
CA VAL A 294 -8.28 14.00 -18.75
C VAL A 294 -8.97 12.84 -19.46
N ILE A 295 -10.12 12.39 -18.94
CA ILE A 295 -10.81 11.18 -19.42
C ILE A 295 -11.74 11.48 -20.59
N HIS A 296 -12.52 12.55 -20.51
CA HIS A 296 -13.58 12.86 -21.47
C HIS A 296 -13.14 13.83 -22.56
N GLU A 297 -12.20 14.73 -22.26
CA GLU A 297 -11.69 15.71 -23.24
C GLU A 297 -10.31 15.33 -23.80
N GLY A 298 -9.71 14.24 -23.32
CA GLY A 298 -8.40 13.77 -23.78
C GLY A 298 -7.23 14.69 -23.39
N TYR A 299 -7.37 15.48 -22.33
CA TYR A 299 -6.31 16.38 -21.87
C TYR A 299 -5.09 15.59 -21.36
N ASN A 300 -3.97 15.74 -22.07
CA ASN A 300 -2.73 14.99 -21.83
C ASN A 300 -1.59 15.82 -21.22
N ARG A 301 -1.78 17.13 -21.02
CA ARG A 301 -0.73 18.07 -20.59
C ARG A 301 -0.81 18.41 -19.10
N VAL A 302 -1.23 17.45 -18.27
CA VAL A 302 -1.31 17.64 -16.82
C VAL A 302 0.09 17.92 -16.27
N THR A 303 0.24 19.05 -15.60
CA THR A 303 1.47 19.47 -14.93
C THR A 303 1.65 18.79 -13.58
N ARG A 304 2.87 18.81 -13.03
CA ARG A 304 3.14 18.33 -11.67
C ARG A 304 2.28 19.03 -10.62
N GLU A 305 2.08 20.34 -10.76
CA GLU A 305 1.29 21.14 -9.83
C GLU A 305 -0.19 20.77 -9.87
N GLU A 306 -0.78 20.65 -11.08
CA GLU A 306 -2.17 20.18 -11.25
C GLU A 306 -2.36 18.78 -10.67
N ALA A 307 -1.45 17.84 -10.94
CA ALA A 307 -1.50 16.50 -10.40
C ALA A 307 -1.42 16.47 -8.86
N PHE A 308 -0.56 17.31 -8.28
CA PHE A 308 -0.41 17.44 -6.83
C PHE A 308 -1.64 18.07 -6.17
N LYS A 309 -2.21 19.12 -6.76
CA LYS A 309 -3.47 19.74 -6.31
C LYS A 309 -4.63 18.74 -6.35
N ALA A 310 -4.75 17.96 -7.43
CA ALA A 310 -5.78 16.92 -7.52
C ALA A 310 -5.64 15.87 -6.40
N TYR A 311 -4.42 15.38 -6.16
CA TYR A 311 -4.12 14.47 -5.05
C TYR A 311 -4.48 15.08 -3.69
N GLN A 312 -4.02 16.30 -3.41
CA GLN A 312 -4.30 16.99 -2.15
C GLN A 312 -5.79 17.26 -1.96
N GLY A 313 -6.51 17.65 -3.02
CA GLY A 313 -7.94 17.88 -2.99
C GLY A 313 -8.69 16.62 -2.56
N ALA A 314 -8.37 15.46 -3.15
CA ALA A 314 -8.97 14.18 -2.76
C ALA A 314 -8.66 13.80 -1.30
N VAL A 315 -7.40 13.91 -0.86
CA VAL A 315 -7.01 13.63 0.53
C VAL A 315 -7.75 14.55 1.51
N THR A 316 -7.77 15.84 1.23
CA THR A 316 -8.43 16.85 2.09
C THR A 316 -9.93 16.57 2.24
N ALA A 317 -10.60 16.19 1.15
CA ALA A 317 -12.02 15.84 1.18
C ALA A 317 -12.30 14.55 1.96
N ILE A 318 -11.45 13.53 1.83
CA ILE A 318 -11.56 12.28 2.61
C ILE A 318 -11.34 12.57 4.10
N ASP A 319 -10.25 13.24 4.45
CA ASP A 319 -9.88 13.57 5.83
C ASP A 319 -10.97 14.40 6.53
N TYR A 320 -11.58 15.34 5.81
CA TYR A 320 -12.73 16.12 6.30
C TYR A 320 -13.93 15.22 6.64
N ILE A 321 -14.34 14.35 5.71
CA ILE A 321 -15.47 13.44 5.94
C ILE A 321 -15.17 12.50 7.11
N GLU A 322 -13.96 11.95 7.19
CA GLU A 322 -13.54 11.12 8.32
C GLU A 322 -13.58 11.89 9.66
N ALA A 323 -13.18 13.16 9.68
CA ALA A 323 -13.25 14.00 10.86
C ALA A 323 -14.69 14.25 11.32
N GLU A 324 -15.63 14.44 10.39
CA GLU A 324 -17.06 14.56 10.72
C GLU A 324 -17.62 13.25 11.29
N ILE A 325 -17.23 12.10 10.74
CA ILE A 325 -17.65 10.77 11.24
C ILE A 325 -17.10 10.49 12.63
N LYS A 326 -15.85 10.87 12.91
CA LYS A 326 -15.24 10.69 14.23
C LYS A 326 -15.99 11.40 15.36
N LYS A 327 -16.86 12.37 15.06
CA LYS A 327 -17.74 12.99 16.08
C LYS A 327 -18.83 12.04 16.59
N LEU A 328 -19.14 10.98 15.82
CA LEU A 328 -20.16 9.99 16.14
C LEU A 328 -19.65 8.80 16.97
N ILE A 329 -18.32 8.61 16.99
CA ILE A 329 -17.61 7.54 17.73
C ILE A 329 -17.14 8.13 19.06
#